data_AF-A0A3C1BWU3-F1
#
_entry.id   AF-A0A3C1BWU3-F1
#
_cell.length_a   1.000
_cell.length_b   1.000
_cell.length_c   1.000
_cell.angle_alpha   90.00
_cell.angle_beta   90.00
_cell.angle_gamma   90.00
#
_symmetry.space_group_name_H-M   'P 1'
#
loop_
_entity.id
_entity.type
_entity.pdbx_description
1 polymer ?
#
loop_
_entity_poly.entity_id
_entity_poly.type
_entity_poly.pdbx_seq_one_letter_code
_entity_poly.pdbx_strand_id
1 'polypeptide(L)'
;MFHKVKNVSPLPDFKLSVQFCEGVTKLYDVKPLFERLPVFAGLKEHPEIFGGVSVDVGGYGIVWDDELDLSCDELWEHGVTVDTPFDGLIALSDATRLWGLNESTLRKAISYGKLVNGVDVCKFGKQWVVSAKAMTREYGAATR
;
A
#
# COMPACT_ATOMS: atom_id res chain seq x y z
N MET A 1 -4.26 7.96 11.66
CA MET A 1 -3.71 6.70 11.16
C MET A 1 -2.98 7.05 9.87
N PHE A 2 -1.71 6.70 9.72
CA PHE A 2 -0.93 7.10 8.54
C PHE A 2 -0.95 5.96 7.52
N HIS A 3 -1.67 6.17 6.42
CA HIS A 3 -1.87 5.18 5.36
C HIS A 3 -0.66 5.15 4.43
N LYS A 4 0.38 4.39 4.81
CA LYS A 4 1.60 4.31 4.00
C LYS A 4 1.34 3.56 2.68
N VAL A 5 1.71 4.18 1.56
CA VAL A 5 1.69 3.57 0.24
C VAL A 5 2.80 2.53 0.17
N LYS A 6 2.43 1.32 -0.25
CA LYS A 6 3.33 0.20 -0.49
C LYS A 6 3.76 0.13 -1.94
N ASN A 7 2.81 0.33 -2.84
CA ASN A 7 3.01 0.23 -4.27
C ASN A 7 1.99 1.10 -5.00
N VAL A 8 2.34 1.55 -6.20
CA VAL A 8 1.44 2.26 -7.11
C VAL A 8 1.62 1.71 -8.51
N SER A 9 0.53 1.61 -9.26
CA SER A 9 0.57 1.22 -10.66
C SER A 9 -0.32 2.14 -11.49
N PRO A 10 0.20 2.76 -12.56
CA PRO A 10 -0.60 3.55 -13.47
C PRO A 10 -1.52 2.64 -14.28
N LEU A 11 -2.75 3.09 -14.47
CA LEU A 11 -3.78 2.42 -15.25
C LEU A 11 -4.26 3.35 -16.38
N PRO A 12 -4.93 2.82 -17.42
CA PRO A 12 -5.56 3.65 -18.43
C PRO A 12 -6.53 4.68 -17.84
N ASP A 13 -6.81 5.74 -18.60
CA ASP A 13 -7.74 6.82 -18.21
C ASP A 13 -7.30 7.60 -16.96
N PHE A 14 -5.98 7.76 -16.77
CA PHE A 14 -5.36 8.51 -15.66
C PHE A 14 -5.77 8.02 -14.28
N LYS A 15 -5.92 6.70 -14.14
CA LYS A 15 -6.23 6.06 -12.86
C LYS A 15 -5.00 5.43 -12.25
N LEU A 16 -4.94 5.39 -10.93
CA LEU A 16 -3.88 4.76 -10.18
C LEU A 16 -4.46 3.62 -9.35
N SER A 17 -3.85 2.45 -9.44
CA SER A 17 -4.03 1.38 -8.47
C SER A 17 -3.00 1.57 -7.36
N VAL A 18 -3.44 2.00 -6.19
CA VAL A 18 -2.58 2.29 -5.03
C VAL A 18 -2.77 1.20 -3.99
N GLN A 19 -1.69 0.49 -3.66
CA GLN A 19 -1.68 -0.53 -2.61
C GLN A 19 -1.06 0.06 -1.35
N PHE A 20 -1.73 -0.11 -0.22
CA PHE A 20 -1.29 0.38 1.08
C PHE A 20 -0.67 -0.74 1.92
N CYS A 21 0.21 -0.35 2.84
CA CYS A 21 0.87 -1.27 3.78
C CYS A 21 -0.11 -2.03 4.69
N GLU A 22 -1.40 -1.65 4.73
CA GLU A 22 -2.46 -2.33 5.48
C GLU A 22 -3.08 -3.50 4.69
N GLY A 23 -2.63 -3.75 3.46
CA GLY A 23 -3.21 -4.76 2.58
C GLY A 23 -4.53 -4.30 1.95
N VAL A 24 -4.71 -2.99 1.79
CA VAL A 24 -5.87 -2.37 1.13
C VAL A 24 -5.43 -1.81 -0.21
N THR A 25 -6.26 -2.01 -1.24
CA THR A 25 -6.05 -1.42 -2.56
C THR A 25 -7.12 -0.37 -2.84
N LYS A 26 -6.70 0.79 -3.36
CA LYS A 26 -7.59 1.86 -3.80
C LYS A 26 -7.34 2.20 -5.27
N LEU A 27 -8.43 2.47 -5.97
CA LEU A 27 -8.42 3.06 -7.29
C LEU A 27 -8.61 4.57 -7.16
N TYR A 28 -7.63 5.34 -7.58
CA TYR A 28 -7.66 6.81 -7.54
C TYR A 28 -7.76 7.36 -8.95
N ASP A 29 -8.70 8.28 -9.20
CA ASP A 29 -8.84 8.99 -10.47
C ASP A 29 -8.13 10.33 -10.36
N VAL A 30 -7.10 10.56 -11.19
CA VAL A 30 -6.28 11.78 -11.15
C VAL A 30 -6.98 12.95 -11.86
N LYS A 31 -7.99 12.69 -12.71
CA LYS A 31 -8.62 13.73 -13.54
C LYS A 31 -9.18 14.92 -12.74
N PRO A 32 -9.82 14.75 -11.56
CA PRO A 32 -10.27 15.88 -10.75
C PRO A 32 -9.14 16.84 -10.35
N LEU A 33 -7.89 16.36 -10.25
CA LEU A 33 -6.74 17.21 -9.96
C LEU A 33 -6.36 18.12 -11.12
N PHE A 34 -6.61 17.73 -12.38
CA PHE A 34 -6.31 18.56 -13.54
C PHE A 34 -7.08 19.90 -13.53
N GLU A 35 -8.27 19.89 -12.95
CA GLU A 35 -9.11 21.09 -12.82
C GLU A 35 -8.79 21.88 -11.54
N ARG A 36 -8.52 21.17 -10.44
CA ARG A 36 -8.25 21.79 -9.12
C ARG A 36 -6.86 22.39 -9.02
N LEU A 37 -5.87 21.76 -9.66
CA LEU A 37 -4.44 22.06 -9.52
C LEU A 37 -3.78 22.10 -10.90
N PRO A 38 -3.50 23.30 -11.46
CA PRO A 38 -2.95 23.44 -12.80
C PRO A 38 -1.63 22.67 -13.04
N VAL A 39 -0.83 22.42 -11.99
CA VAL A 39 0.42 21.65 -12.09
C VAL A 39 0.20 20.21 -12.59
N PHE A 40 -0.96 19.60 -12.29
CA PHE A 40 -1.28 18.24 -12.75
C PHE A 40 -1.76 18.22 -14.21
N ALA A 41 -2.12 19.36 -14.81
CA ALA A 41 -2.57 19.41 -16.20
C ALA A 41 -1.48 18.93 -17.18
N GLY A 42 -0.20 19.09 -16.83
CA GLY A 42 0.92 18.58 -17.62
C GLY A 42 0.89 17.07 -17.84
N LEU A 43 0.36 16.29 -16.89
CA LEU A 43 0.21 14.84 -17.03
C LEU A 43 -0.75 14.47 -18.18
N LYS A 44 -1.73 15.32 -18.47
CA LYS A 44 -2.69 15.12 -19.57
C LYS A 44 -2.03 15.33 -20.92
N GLU A 45 -1.15 16.33 -21.02
CA GLU A 45 -0.42 16.67 -22.24
C GLU A 45 0.71 15.68 -22.52
N HIS A 46 1.25 15.08 -21.47
CA HIS A 46 2.36 14.12 -21.49
C HIS A 46 2.02 12.81 -20.76
N PRO A 47 1.18 11.92 -21.35
CA PRO A 47 0.78 10.66 -20.72
C PRO A 47 1.96 9.72 -20.38
N GLU A 48 3.10 9.89 -21.03
CA GLU A 48 4.35 9.18 -20.71
C GLU A 48 4.87 9.53 -19.32
N ILE A 49 4.70 10.78 -18.87
CA ILE A 49 5.08 11.20 -17.52
C ILE A 49 4.18 10.49 -16.52
N PHE A 50 2.86 10.43 -16.80
CA PHE A 50 1.91 9.75 -15.92
C PHE A 50 2.32 8.30 -15.62
N GLY A 51 2.86 7.59 -16.62
CA GLY A 51 3.36 6.22 -16.48
C GLY A 51 4.59 6.08 -15.57
N GLY A 52 5.32 7.16 -15.32
CA GLY A 52 6.51 7.21 -14.47
C GLY A 52 6.24 7.29 -12.96
N VAL A 53 4.97 7.27 -12.55
CA VAL A 53 4.58 7.34 -11.13
C VAL A 53 5.30 6.30 -10.29
N SER A 54 5.82 6.73 -9.14
CA SER A 54 6.49 5.85 -8.19
C SER A 54 6.16 6.23 -6.76
N VAL A 55 6.41 5.31 -5.82
CA VAL A 55 6.18 5.57 -4.39
C VAL A 55 7.31 6.44 -3.85
N ASP A 56 6.97 7.52 -3.14
CA ASP A 56 7.94 8.40 -2.51
C ASP A 56 8.78 7.69 -1.42
N VAL A 57 9.94 8.24 -1.10
CA VAL A 57 10.82 7.76 -0.04
C VAL A 57 10.05 7.72 1.29
N GLY A 58 9.94 6.53 1.86
CA GLY A 58 9.19 6.35 3.10
C GLY A 58 7.69 6.14 2.92
N GLY A 59 7.16 6.22 1.69
CA GLY A 59 5.80 5.82 1.30
C GLY A 59 4.68 6.74 1.79
N TYR A 60 5.00 8.00 2.08
CA TYR A 60 4.01 9.00 2.51
C TYR A 60 3.33 9.73 1.34
N GLY A 61 3.62 9.30 0.12
CA GLY A 61 3.03 9.81 -1.11
C GLY A 61 3.53 9.03 -2.32
N ILE A 62 3.19 9.56 -3.48
CA ILE A 62 3.69 9.14 -4.78
C ILE A 62 4.30 10.36 -5.49
N VAL A 63 5.25 10.11 -6.37
CA VAL A 63 5.97 11.15 -7.12
C VAL A 63 6.01 10.78 -8.60
N TRP A 64 5.91 11.79 -9.45
CA TRP A 64 6.18 11.69 -10.89
C TRP A 64 7.55 12.25 -11.23
N ASP A 65 7.94 13.35 -10.59
CA ASP A 65 9.23 14.01 -10.72
C ASP A 65 9.57 14.79 -9.43
N ASP A 66 10.59 15.65 -9.47
CA ASP A 66 11.07 16.42 -8.32
C ASP A 66 10.09 17.54 -7.87
N GLU A 67 9.13 17.91 -8.71
CA GLU A 67 8.19 19.01 -8.47
C GLU A 67 6.73 18.55 -8.34
N LEU A 68 6.41 17.33 -8.80
CA LEU A 68 5.07 16.78 -8.85
C LEU A 68 4.93 15.52 -7.98
N ASP A 69 4.30 15.71 -6.82
CA ASP A 69 3.98 14.66 -5.86
C ASP A 69 2.51 14.68 -5.44
N LEU A 70 2.05 13.59 -4.85
CA LEU A 70 0.71 13.49 -4.25
C LEU A 70 0.78 12.75 -2.92
N SER A 71 0.15 13.31 -1.90
CA SER A 71 0.18 12.75 -0.55
C SER A 71 -0.62 11.45 -0.45
N CYS A 72 -0.19 10.58 0.46
CA CYS A 72 -0.90 9.33 0.73
C CYS A 72 -2.31 9.53 1.31
N ASP A 73 -2.54 10.64 2.02
CA ASP A 73 -3.85 10.98 2.60
C ASP A 73 -4.86 11.33 1.49
N GLU A 74 -4.48 12.12 0.49
CA GLU A 74 -5.33 12.41 -0.68
C GLU A 74 -5.71 11.12 -1.42
N LEU A 75 -4.73 10.24 -1.65
CA LEU A 75 -4.95 8.94 -2.28
C LEU A 75 -5.90 8.06 -1.47
N TRP A 76 -5.80 8.11 -0.14
CA TRP A 76 -6.62 7.32 0.76
C TRP A 76 -8.05 7.84 0.84
N GLU A 77 -8.23 9.14 1.05
CA GLU A 77 -9.52 9.78 1.29
C GLU A 77 -10.39 9.81 0.03
N HIS A 78 -9.77 10.06 -1.14
CA HIS A 78 -10.50 10.21 -2.40
C HIS A 78 -10.40 8.98 -3.32
N GLY A 79 -9.57 7.99 -2.97
CA GLY A 79 -9.50 6.72 -3.66
C GLY A 79 -10.66 5.79 -3.29
N VAL A 80 -11.25 5.13 -4.30
CA VAL A 80 -12.29 4.13 -4.12
C VAL A 80 -11.65 2.79 -3.76
N THR A 81 -12.01 2.23 -2.61
CA THR A 81 -11.54 0.89 -2.22
C THR A 81 -12.07 -0.16 -3.18
N VAL A 82 -11.18 -1.04 -3.65
CA VAL A 82 -11.50 -2.13 -4.57
C VAL A 82 -10.96 -3.44 -4.02
N ASP A 83 -11.70 -4.53 -4.24
CA ASP A 83 -11.26 -5.86 -3.85
C ASP A 83 -10.30 -6.43 -4.89
N THR A 84 -9.14 -6.91 -4.43
CA THR A 84 -8.14 -7.60 -5.23
C THR A 84 -7.76 -8.93 -4.59
N PRO A 85 -7.31 -9.92 -5.38
CA PRO A 85 -6.82 -11.19 -4.82
C PRO A 85 -5.60 -11.05 -3.90
N PHE A 86 -4.93 -9.90 -3.90
CA PHE A 86 -3.76 -9.63 -3.08
C PHE A 86 -4.08 -8.85 -1.80
N ASP A 87 -5.35 -8.46 -1.60
CA ASP A 87 -5.75 -7.72 -0.41
C ASP A 87 -5.63 -8.59 0.85
N GLY A 88 -5.32 -7.93 1.96
CA GLY A 88 -5.01 -8.58 3.22
C GLY A 88 -3.69 -9.35 3.21
N LEU A 89 -2.90 -9.34 2.14
CA LEU A 89 -1.51 -9.82 2.16
C LEU A 89 -0.59 -8.68 2.56
N ILE A 90 0.10 -8.85 3.70
CA ILE A 90 0.94 -7.80 4.28
C ILE A 90 2.35 -8.28 4.48
N ALA A 91 3.33 -7.40 4.26
CA ALA A 91 4.70 -7.70 4.64
C ALA A 91 4.79 -7.91 6.16
N LEU A 92 5.58 -8.87 6.61
CA LEU A 92 5.75 -9.16 8.04
C LEU A 92 6.23 -7.91 8.82
N SER A 93 7.08 -7.10 8.19
CA SER A 93 7.57 -5.81 8.73
C SER A 93 6.47 -4.74 8.81
N ASP A 94 5.50 -4.77 7.90
CA ASP A 94 4.35 -3.87 7.98
C ASP A 94 3.38 -4.34 9.06
N ALA A 95 3.13 -5.66 9.15
CA ALA A 95 2.33 -6.26 10.21
C ALA A 95 2.89 -5.97 11.62
N THR A 96 4.21 -6.00 11.81
CA THR A 96 4.81 -5.59 13.10
C THR A 96 4.44 -4.17 13.50
N ARG A 97 4.42 -3.25 12.53
CA ARG A 97 4.09 -1.83 12.79
C ARG A 97 2.61 -1.63 13.06
N LEU A 98 1.75 -2.26 12.27
CA LEU A 98 0.28 -2.17 12.37
C LEU A 98 -0.27 -2.76 13.66
N TRP A 99 0.33 -3.86 14.15
CA TRP A 99 -0.06 -4.50 15.42
C TRP A 99 0.79 -4.06 16.62
N GLY A 100 1.78 -3.17 16.43
CA GLY A 100 2.68 -2.74 17.51
C GLY A 100 3.52 -3.87 18.10
N LEU A 101 3.87 -4.88 17.30
CA LEU A 101 4.65 -6.05 17.68
C LEU A 101 6.10 -5.93 17.24
N ASN A 102 7.01 -6.63 17.92
CA ASN A 102 8.39 -6.75 17.49
C ASN A 102 8.54 -7.85 16.43
N GLU A 103 9.51 -7.71 15.53
CA GLU A 103 9.78 -8.70 14.49
C GLU A 103 10.13 -10.09 15.06
N SER A 104 10.85 -10.12 16.19
CA SER A 104 11.15 -11.35 16.91
C SER A 104 9.89 -12.09 17.39
N THR A 105 8.82 -11.37 17.74
CA THR A 105 7.55 -11.95 18.16
C THR A 105 6.89 -12.71 17.01
N LEU A 106 6.77 -12.09 15.83
CA LEU A 106 6.17 -12.76 14.67
C LEU A 106 7.04 -13.90 14.16
N ARG A 107 8.37 -13.73 14.15
CA ARG A 107 9.29 -14.82 13.77
C ARG A 107 9.17 -16.03 14.68
N LYS A 108 9.05 -15.83 16.00
CA LYS A 108 8.77 -16.92 16.94
C LYS A 108 7.40 -17.55 16.73
N ALA A 109 6.38 -16.74 16.43
CA ALA A 109 5.04 -17.25 16.13
C ALA A 109 5.04 -18.18 14.90
N ILE A 110 5.85 -17.89 13.89
CA ILE A 110 6.08 -18.78 12.75
C ILE A 110 6.78 -20.07 13.21
N SER A 111 7.89 -19.95 13.95
CA SER A 111 8.67 -21.12 14.40
C SER A 111 7.90 -22.07 15.32
N TYR A 112 7.00 -21.54 16.16
CA TYR A 112 6.17 -22.33 17.07
C TYR A 112 4.86 -22.82 16.45
N GLY A 113 4.60 -22.48 15.17
CA GLY A 113 3.40 -22.90 14.46
C GLY A 113 2.12 -22.13 14.82
N LYS A 114 2.22 -21.02 15.57
CA LYS A 114 1.10 -20.10 15.81
C LYS A 114 0.65 -19.41 14.50
N LEU A 115 1.61 -19.09 13.63
CA LEU A 115 1.37 -18.70 12.24
C LEU A 115 1.88 -19.81 11.33
N VAL A 116 0.98 -20.46 10.59
CA VAL A 116 1.31 -21.66 9.82
C VAL A 116 1.85 -21.29 8.44
N ASN A 117 3.06 -21.75 8.10
CA ASN A 117 3.68 -21.51 6.79
C ASN A 117 2.89 -22.18 5.66
N GLY A 118 2.61 -21.44 4.58
CA GLY A 118 1.77 -21.86 3.46
C GLY A 118 0.27 -21.66 3.69
N VAL A 119 -0.16 -21.24 4.89
CA VAL A 119 -1.57 -20.99 5.23
C VAL A 119 -1.76 -19.54 5.68
N ASP A 120 -1.08 -19.15 6.76
CA ASP A 120 -1.16 -17.81 7.34
C ASP A 120 -0.05 -16.88 6.85
N VAL A 121 1.09 -17.47 6.51
CA VAL A 121 2.36 -16.80 6.27
C VAL A 121 3.14 -17.54 5.20
N CYS A 122 3.88 -16.83 4.34
CA CYS A 122 4.72 -17.43 3.31
C CYS A 122 5.95 -16.56 3.06
N LYS A 123 7.09 -17.19 2.74
CA LYS A 123 8.34 -16.49 2.45
C LYS A 123 8.53 -16.34 0.94
N PHE A 124 8.65 -15.10 0.47
CA PHE A 124 8.96 -14.77 -0.92
C PHE A 124 10.32 -14.05 -0.97
N GLY A 125 11.33 -14.77 -1.47
CA GLY A 125 12.72 -14.28 -1.47
C GLY A 125 13.23 -13.97 -0.06
N LYS A 126 13.54 -12.71 0.21
CA LYS A 126 14.03 -12.23 1.51
C LYS A 126 12.90 -11.81 2.46
N GLN A 127 11.68 -11.63 1.97
CA GLN A 127 10.56 -11.08 2.72
C GLN A 127 9.58 -12.17 3.14
N TRP A 128 9.01 -12.03 4.34
CA TRP A 128 7.86 -12.80 4.76
C TRP A 128 6.58 -11.99 4.50
N VAL A 129 5.55 -12.65 3.99
CA VAL A 129 4.20 -12.11 3.82
C VAL A 129 3.28 -12.87 4.75
N VAL A 130 2.42 -12.16 5.47
CA VAL A 130 1.43 -12.71 6.41
C VAL A 130 0.05 -12.22 5.99
N SER A 131 -0.99 -13.01 6.27
CA SER A 131 -2.37 -12.58 6.06
C SER A 131 -2.85 -11.70 7.22
N ALA A 132 -3.56 -10.61 6.89
CA ALA A 132 -4.25 -9.76 7.85
C ALA A 132 -5.26 -10.55 8.67
N LYS A 133 -5.97 -11.51 8.06
CA LYS A 133 -6.90 -12.40 8.77
C LYS A 133 -6.20 -13.21 9.86
N ALA A 134 -5.04 -13.79 9.58
CA ALA A 134 -4.27 -14.52 10.59
C ALA A 134 -3.77 -13.60 11.70
N MET A 135 -3.28 -12.40 11.33
CA MET A 135 -2.88 -11.40 12.32
C MET A 135 -4.05 -11.01 13.24
N THR A 136 -5.23 -10.77 12.67
CA THR A 136 -6.44 -10.47 13.44
C THR A 136 -6.88 -11.62 14.33
N ARG A 137 -6.81 -12.86 13.83
CA ARG A 137 -7.13 -14.07 14.60
C ARG A 137 -6.21 -14.23 15.81
N GLU A 138 -4.91 -14.02 15.62
CA GLU A 138 -3.88 -14.32 16.64
C GLU A 138 -3.56 -13.17 17.59
N TYR A 139 -3.85 -11.93 17.18
CA TYR A 139 -3.43 -10.70 17.88
C TYR A 139 -4.53 -9.62 17.99
N GLY A 140 -5.73 -9.85 17.46
CA GLY A 140 -6.84 -8.90 17.47
C GLY A 140 -6.76 -7.84 16.37
N ALA A 141 -7.64 -6.84 16.40
CA ALA A 141 -7.63 -5.75 15.41
C ALA A 141 -6.29 -4.99 15.43
N ALA A 142 -5.87 -4.49 14.26
CA ALA A 142 -4.69 -3.64 14.18
C ALA A 142 -4.86 -2.42 15.09
N THR A 143 -3.78 -2.06 15.80
CA THR A 143 -3.81 -0.99 16.80
C THR A 143 -3.49 0.39 16.22
N ARG A 144 -3.00 0.44 14.97
CA ARG A 144 -2.46 1.64 14.34
C ARG A 144 -2.83 1.75 12.89
#